data_AF-A0A847QN73-F1
#
_entry.id   AF-A0A847QN73-F1
#
_cell.length_a   1.000
_cell.length_b   1.000
_cell.length_c   1.000
_cell.angle_alpha   90.00
_cell.angle_beta   90.00
_cell.angle_gamma   90.00
#
_symmetry.space_group_name_H-M   'P 1'
#
loop_
_entity.id
_entity.type
_entity.pdbx_description
1 polymer ?
#
loop_
_entity_poly.entity_id
_entity_poly.type
_entity_poly.pdbx_seq_one_letter_code
_entity_poly.pdbx_strand_id
1 'polypeptide(L)' 'MTKEEFLKLNDDEKLKFLNSEVEAGKDFNKICAELGMSRMEFSKIGIYFVGNKFLGKPMKGYQTTQRSGNEKTV' A
#
# COMPACT_ATOMS: atom_id res chain seq x y z
N MET A 1 17.71 2.69 2.95
CA MET A 1 17.06 1.46 2.42
C MET A 1 17.07 1.51 0.91
N THR A 2 17.46 0.44 0.24
CA THR A 2 17.23 0.28 -1.21
C THR A 2 15.80 -0.20 -1.46
N LYS A 3 15.24 0.13 -2.63
CA LYS A 3 13.92 -0.33 -3.11
C LYS A 3 13.66 -1.81 -2.86
N GLU A 4 14.67 -2.65 -3.12
CA GLU A 4 14.55 -4.12 -3.04
C GLU A 4 14.42 -4.60 -1.59
N GLU A 5 15.19 -4.01 -0.68
CA GLU A 5 15.08 -4.26 0.75
C GLU A 5 13.73 -3.79 1.30
N PHE A 6 13.25 -2.63 0.82
CA PHE A 6 11.92 -2.14 1.15
C PHE A 6 10.82 -3.10 0.68
N LEU A 7 10.91 -3.66 -0.54
CA LEU A 7 9.91 -4.62 -1.04
C LEU A 7 9.90 -5.94 -0.27
N LYS A 8 11.07 -6.40 0.20
CA LYS A 8 11.22 -7.64 0.99
C LYS A 8 10.67 -7.54 2.41
N LEU A 9 10.52 -6.34 2.96
CA LEU A 9 9.96 -6.16 4.30
C LEU A 9 8.49 -6.60 4.40
N ASN A 10 8.09 -6.96 5.61
CA ASN A 10 6.67 -7.14 5.95
C ASN A 10 5.91 -5.82 5.80
N ASP A 11 4.61 -5.92 5.52
CA ASP A 11 3.75 -4.76 5.34
C ASP A 11 3.75 -3.84 6.58
N ASP A 12 3.81 -4.42 7.78
CA ASP A 12 3.88 -3.66 9.05
C ASP A 12 5.17 -2.82 9.16
N GLU A 13 6.32 -3.41 8.85
CA GLU A 13 7.63 -2.75 8.85
C GLU A 13 7.71 -1.64 7.79
N LYS A 14 7.17 -1.91 6.60
CA LYS A 14 7.05 -0.90 5.53
C LYS A 14 6.24 0.31 6.01
N LEU A 15 5.08 0.07 6.62
CA LEU A 15 4.23 1.14 7.13
C LEU A 15 4.89 1.92 8.26
N LYS A 16 5.59 1.24 9.17
CA LYS A 16 6.31 1.88 10.27
C LYS A 16 7.40 2.81 9.76
N PHE A 17 8.21 2.35 8.79
CA PHE A 17 9.23 3.17 8.15
C PHE A 17 8.61 4.39 7.44
N LEU A 18 7.61 4.16 6.60
CA LEU A 18 6.94 5.21 5.85
C LEU A 18 6.27 6.25 6.77
N ASN A 19 5.64 5.81 7.86
CA ASN A 19 5.05 6.71 8.84
C ASN A 19 6.10 7.52 9.61
N SER A 20 7.23 6.92 9.96
CA SER A 20 8.34 7.65 10.60
C SER A 20 8.89 8.75 9.70
N GLU A 21 8.94 8.53 8.38
CA GLU A 21 9.37 9.54 7.41
C GLU A 21 8.36 10.68 7.27
N VAL A 22 7.06 10.38 7.36
CA VAL A 22 5.99 11.39 7.35
C VAL A 22 5.99 12.21 8.64
N GLU A 23 6.25 11.58 9.78
CA GLU A 23 6.43 12.27 11.07
C GLU A 23 7.67 13.17 11.06
N ALA A 24 8.71 12.81 10.30
CA ALA A 24 9.86 13.67 10.02
C ALA A 24 9.53 14.85 9.08
N GLY A 25 8.28 14.98 8.63
CA GLY A 25 7.81 16.07 7.77
C GLY A 25 8.06 15.85 6.28
N LYS A 26 8.34 14.61 5.85
CA LYS A 26 8.51 14.30 4.42
C LYS A 26 7.16 13.99 3.77
N ASP A 27 6.85 14.68 2.69
CA ASP A 27 5.69 14.38 1.86
C ASP A 27 5.81 13.05 1.12
N PHE A 28 4.66 12.46 0.79
CA PHE A 28 4.54 11.24 -0.01
C PHE A 28 5.38 11.28 -1.30
N ASN A 29 5.42 12.44 -1.98
CA ASN A 29 6.15 12.60 -3.23
C ASN A 29 7.68 12.53 -3.02
N LYS A 30 8.16 13.05 -1.88
CA LYS A 30 9.57 13.00 -1.49
C LYS A 30 9.97 11.59 -1.11
N ILE A 31 9.11 10.89 -0.37
CA ILE A 31 9.28 9.47 -0.01
C ILE A 31 9.28 8.58 -1.27
N CYS A 32 8.38 8.83 -2.23
CA CYS A 32 8.39 8.18 -3.53
C CYS A 32 9.72 8.40 -4.28
N ALA A 33 10.22 9.64 -4.30
CA ALA A 33 11.48 9.98 -4.95
C ALA A 33 12.69 9.32 -4.27
N GLU A 34 12.75 9.30 -2.93
CA GLU A 34 13.85 8.67 -2.18
C GLU A 34 13.86 7.14 -2.35
N LEU A 35 12.68 6.52 -2.36
CA LEU A 35 12.56 5.07 -2.54
C LEU A 35 12.59 4.65 -4.02
N GLY A 36 12.53 5.60 -4.95
CA GLY A 36 12.40 5.33 -6.39
C GLY A 36 11.12 4.53 -6.73
N MET A 37 10.06 4.73 -5.94
CA MET A 37 8.79 4.03 -6.10
C MET A 37 7.69 5.00 -6.53
N SER A 38 6.77 4.51 -7.35
CA SER A 38 5.58 5.26 -7.73
C SER A 38 4.38 4.85 -6.89
N ARG A 39 3.38 5.73 -6.80
CA ARG A 39 2.08 5.44 -6.17
C ARG A 39 1.45 4.13 -6.66
N MET A 40 1.67 3.77 -7.92
CA MET A 40 1.21 2.51 -8.50
C MET A 40 1.86 1.29 -7.84
N GLU A 41 3.15 1.34 -7.53
CA GLU A 41 3.87 0.25 -6.86
C GLU A 41 3.41 0.10 -5.41
N PHE A 42 3.23 1.21 -4.69
CA PHE A 42 2.59 1.19 -3.37
C PHE A 42 1.19 0.57 -3.43
N SER A 43 0.37 0.96 -4.40
CA SER A 43 -0.97 0.38 -4.57
C SER A 43 -0.94 -1.12 -4.92
N LYS A 44 0.08 -1.62 -5.64
CA LYS A 44 0.26 -3.06 -5.91
C LYS A 44 0.65 -3.83 -4.66
N ILE A 45 1.45 -3.24 -3.79
CA ILE A 45 1.83 -3.80 -2.48
C ILE A 45 0.66 -3.68 -1.49
N GLY A 46 -0.36 -2.88 -1.80
CA GLY A 46 -1.50 -2.63 -0.94
C GLY A 46 -1.20 -1.59 0.14
N ILE A 47 -0.29 -0.66 -0.11
CA ILE A 47 0.01 0.47 0.78
C ILE A 47 -0.61 1.73 0.19
N TYR A 48 -1.31 2.50 1.02
CA TYR A 48 -2.00 3.73 0.67
C TYR A 48 -1.56 4.86 1.57
N PHE A 49 -1.53 6.08 1.03
CA PHE A 49 -1.29 7.29 1.80
C PHE A 49 -2.60 8.06 1.93
N VAL A 50 -3.10 8.24 3.16
CA VAL A 50 -4.38 8.89 3.45
C VAL A 50 -4.20 9.91 4.56
N GLY A 51 -4.58 11.16 4.28
CA GLY A 51 -4.36 12.29 5.18
C GLY A 51 -2.86 12.56 5.34
N ASN A 52 -2.30 12.12 6.47
CA ASN A 52 -0.88 12.26 6.80
C ASN A 52 -0.28 10.96 7.36
N LYS A 53 -0.80 9.82 6.91
CA LYS A 53 -0.34 8.50 7.37
C LYS A 53 -0.38 7.50 6.22
N PHE A 54 0.59 6.58 6.22
CA PHE A 54 0.55 5.38 5.41
C PHE A 54 -0.26 4.29 6.10
N LEU A 55 -1.20 3.72 5.37
CA LEU A 55 -2.05 2.62 5.78
C LEU A 55 -1.85 1.44 4.83
N GLY A 56 -1.68 0.26 5.39
CA GLY A 56 -1.79 -0.99 4.64
C GLY A 56 -3.25 -1.27 4.36
N LYS A 57 -3.54 -1.90 3.24
CA LYS A 57 -4.89 -2.32 2.86
C LYS A 57 -5.34 -3.38 3.86
N PRO A 58 -6.39 -3.13 4.67
CA PRO A 58 -6.86 -4.11 5.66
C PRO A 58 -7.55 -5.30 4.99
N MET A 59 -8.06 -5.14 3.76
CA MET A 59 -8.77 -6.19 3.02
C MET A 59 -7.92 -6.74 1.87
N LYS A 60 -7.30 -7.90 2.11
CA LYS A 60 -6.85 -8.85 1.07
C LYS A 60 -8.01 -9.66 0.47
N GLY A 61 -9.25 -9.42 0.92
CA GLY A 61 -10.33 -10.42 0.93
C GLY A 61 -11.53 -10.25 0.00
N TYR A 62 -11.52 -9.38 -1.01
CA TYR A 62 -12.60 -9.37 -2.02
C TYR A 62 -12.05 -9.14 -3.42
N GLN A 63 -11.07 -9.94 -3.85
CA GLN A 63 -10.75 -10.05 -5.28
C GLN A 63 -11.64 -11.08 -5.99
N THR A 64 -12.27 -11.98 -5.24
CA THR A 64 -13.33 -12.84 -5.76
C THR A 64 -14.68 -12.22 -5.43
N THR A 65 -15.25 -11.49 -6.40
CA THR A 65 -16.70 -11.52 -6.54
C THR A 65 -17.07 -12.99 -6.74
N GLN A 66 -17.45 -13.70 -5.68
CA GLN A 66 -18.26 -14.90 -5.90
C GLN A 66 -19.53 -14.40 -6.56
N ARG A 67 -19.75 -14.78 -7.83
CA ARG A 67 -21.06 -14.58 -8.45
C ARG A 67 -22.06 -15.29 -7.55
N SER A 68 -22.95 -14.53 -6.93
CA SER A 68 -24.12 -15.09 -6.27
C SER A 68 -24.88 -15.81 -7.37
N GLY A 69 -24.85 -17.14 -7.40
CA GLY A 69 -25.45 -17.99 -8.44
C GLY A 69 -26.99 -17.95 -8.46
N ASN A 70 -27.57 -16.77 -8.26
CA ASN A 70 -29.00 -16.50 -8.25
C ASN A 70 -29.48 -15.91 -9.58
N GLU A 71 -28.72 -16.13 -10.65
CA GLU A 71 -29.17 -15.86 -12.02
C GLU A 71 -30.30 -16.86 -12.30
N LYS A 72 -31.56 -16.42 -12.12
CA LYS A 72 -32.72 -17.19 -12.57
C LYS A 72 -32.57 -17.41 -14.08
N THR A 73 -32.41 -18.66 -14.50
CA THR A 73 -32.64 -19.06 -15.88
C THR A 73 -34.08 -18.68 -16.24
N VAL A 74 -34.24 -17.69 -17.11
CA VAL A 74 -35.52 -17.39 -17.77
C VAL A 74 -35.76 -18.37 -18.91
#